data_AF-A0A2V8M292-F1
#
_entry.id   AF-A0A2V8M292-F1
#
_cell.length_a   1.000
_cell.length_b   1.000
_cell.length_c   1.000
_cell.angle_alpha   90.00
_cell.angle_beta   90.00
_cell.angle_gamma   90.00
#
_symmetry.space_group_name_H-M   'P 1'
#
loop_
_entity.id
_entity.type
_entity.pdbx_description
1 polymer ?
#
loop_
_entity_poly.entity_id
_entity_poly.type
_entity_poly.pdbx_seq_one_letter_code
_entity_poly.pdbx_strand_id
1 'polypeptide(L)'
;MILSGAPNDTHPSTEALLVEGYRKMTPMQKLQRVKALTLAIQELALLDVRRRYPDADVTEQNLRVASRWISRELMLRAFGWDTQRTGY
;
A
#
# COMPACT_ATOMS: atom_id res chain seq x y z
N MET A 1 18.15 13.64 3.68
CA MET A 1 18.23 12.22 4.06
C MET A 1 18.37 11.42 2.77
N ILE A 2 19.58 11.06 2.39
CA ILE A 2 19.86 10.22 1.22
C ILE A 2 19.62 8.78 1.67
N LEU A 3 18.73 8.04 0.99
CA LEU A 3 18.52 6.61 1.23
C LEU A 3 19.83 5.89 0.89
N SER A 4 20.62 5.57 1.91
CA SER A 4 21.89 4.86 1.80
C SER A 4 21.67 3.35 1.82
N GLY A 5 21.96 2.69 0.70
CA GLY A 5 22.09 1.24 0.58
C GLY A 5 21.33 0.72 -0.63
N ALA A 6 22.05 0.33 -1.68
CA ALA A 6 21.47 -0.48 -2.77
C ALA A 6 20.78 -1.72 -2.16
N PRO A 7 19.60 -2.13 -2.67
CA PRO A 7 18.92 -3.31 -2.15
C PRO A 7 19.83 -4.54 -2.27
N ASN A 8 20.12 -5.23 -1.16
CA ASN A 8 20.96 -6.45 -1.18
C ASN A 8 20.24 -7.63 -1.87
N ASP A 9 18.93 -7.53 -2.09
CA ASP A 9 18.11 -8.53 -2.78
C ASP A 9 18.01 -8.30 -4.29
N THR A 10 18.55 -7.18 -4.80
CA THR A 10 18.45 -6.78 -6.21
C THR A 10 19.84 -6.59 -6.80
N HIS A 11 20.14 -7.33 -7.86
CA HIS A 11 21.41 -7.18 -8.55
C HIS A 11 21.58 -5.73 -9.08
N PRO A 12 22.75 -5.09 -8.95
CA PRO A 12 22.93 -3.67 -9.32
C PRO A 12 22.54 -3.33 -10.77
N SER A 13 22.74 -4.26 -11.72
CA SER A 13 22.32 -4.05 -13.11
C SER A 13 20.79 -4.01 -13.27
N THR A 14 20.05 -4.77 -12.47
CA THR A 14 18.58 -4.75 -12.45
C THR A 14 18.07 -3.44 -11.86
N GLU A 15 18.67 -2.96 -10.77
CA GLU A 15 18.35 -1.65 -10.20
C GLU A 15 18.58 -0.53 -11.21
N ALA A 16 19.74 -0.54 -11.90
CA ALA A 16 20.05 0.44 -12.94
C ALA A 16 19.03 0.41 -14.10
N LEU A 17 18.61 -0.78 -14.54
CA LEU A 17 17.57 -0.95 -15.55
C LEU A 17 16.23 -0.34 -15.11
N LEU A 18 15.81 -0.58 -13.86
CA LEU A 18 14.56 -0.05 -13.32
C LEU A 18 14.59 1.49 -13.23
N VAL A 19 15.67 2.04 -12.66
CA VAL A 19 15.84 3.50 -12.52
C VAL A 19 15.81 4.18 -13.88
N GLU A 20 16.54 3.64 -14.86
CA GLU A 20 16.58 4.21 -16.20
C GLU A 20 15.22 4.09 -16.92
N GLY A 21 14.51 2.97 -16.72
CA GLY A 21 13.13 2.82 -17.17
C GLY A 21 12.22 3.91 -16.62
N TYR A 22 12.28 4.21 -15.32
CA TYR A 22 11.47 5.26 -14.70
C TYR A 22 11.84 6.68 -15.11
N ARG A 23 13.10 6.94 -15.51
CA ARG A 23 13.53 8.25 -16.03
C ARG A 23 12.96 8.52 -17.42
N LYS A 24 12.82 7.47 -18.25
CA LYS A 24 12.28 7.57 -19.62
C LYS A 24 10.75 7.64 -19.68
N MET A 25 10.05 7.28 -18.60
CA MET A 25 8.59 7.34 -18.56
C MET A 25 8.08 8.78 -18.56
N THR A 26 7.00 9.01 -19.30
CA THR A 26 6.21 10.24 -19.15
C THR A 26 5.56 10.29 -17.76
N PRO A 27 5.15 11.48 -17.27
CA PRO A 27 4.43 11.59 -16.01
C PRO A 27 3.18 10.70 -15.95
N MET A 28 2.44 10.59 -17.05
CA MET A 28 1.23 9.74 -17.12
C MET A 28 1.57 8.25 -17.00
N GLN A 29 2.61 7.78 -17.69
CA GLN A 29 3.06 6.39 -17.56
C GLN A 29 3.49 6.06 -16.13
N LYS A 30 4.19 6.99 -15.48
CA LYS A 30 4.60 6.83 -14.08
C LYS A 30 3.38 6.76 -13.15
N LEU A 31 2.39 7.64 -13.34
CA LEU A 31 1.12 7.59 -12.58
C LEU A 31 0.37 6.28 -12.79
N GLN A 32 0.34 5.74 -14.01
CA GLN A 32 -0.27 4.44 -14.28
C GLN A 32 0.43 3.30 -13.53
N ARG A 33 1.77 3.31 -13.45
CA ARG A 33 2.53 2.32 -12.66
C ARG A 33 2.26 2.45 -11.17
N VAL A 34 2.25 3.66 -10.64
CA VAL A 34 1.90 3.91 -9.22
C VAL A 34 0.49 3.42 -8.94
N LYS A 35 -0.50 3.76 -9.77
CA LYS A 35 -1.88 3.29 -9.61
C LYS A 35 -1.97 1.76 -9.60
N ALA A 36 -1.32 1.09 -10.55
CA ALA A 36 -1.34 -0.38 -10.63
C ALA A 36 -0.74 -1.01 -9.37
N LEU A 37 0.39 -0.48 -8.88
CA LEU A 37 1.03 -0.96 -7.67
C LEU A 37 0.17 -0.71 -6.42
N THR A 38 -0.47 0.46 -6.32
CA THR A 38 -1.39 0.77 -5.23
C THR A 38 -2.54 -0.24 -5.18
N LEU A 39 -3.18 -0.54 -6.31
CA LEU A 39 -4.27 -1.51 -6.37
C LEU A 39 -3.80 -2.91 -5.96
N ALA A 40 -2.64 -3.37 -6.46
CA ALA A 40 -2.09 -4.66 -6.10
C ALA A 40 -1.82 -4.78 -4.59
N ILE A 41 -1.26 -3.74 -3.96
CA ILE A 41 -1.02 -3.71 -2.51
C ILE A 41 -2.34 -3.73 -1.73
N GLN A 42 -3.37 -3.03 -2.21
CA GLN A 42 -4.70 -3.04 -1.59
C GLN A 42 -5.35 -4.43 -1.66
N GLU A 43 -5.20 -5.15 -2.77
CA GLU A 43 -5.67 -6.53 -2.90
C GLU A 43 -4.95 -7.48 -1.93
N LEU A 44 -3.62 -7.38 -1.84
CA LEU A 44 -2.85 -8.17 -0.87
C LEU A 44 -3.25 -7.87 0.58
N ALA A 45 -3.49 -6.59 0.89
CA ALA A 45 -3.98 -6.19 2.21
C ALA A 45 -5.36 -6.78 2.52
N LEU A 46 -6.28 -6.77 1.54
CA LEU A 46 -7.60 -7.37 1.69
C LEU A 46 -7.53 -8.89 1.92
N LEU A 47 -6.65 -9.59 1.20
CA LEU A 47 -6.44 -11.03 1.42
C LEU A 47 -5.93 -11.32 2.84
N ASP A 48 -4.98 -10.53 3.36
CA ASP A 48 -4.53 -10.67 4.74
C ASP A 48 -5.64 -10.36 5.75
N VAL A 49 -6.48 -9.35 5.51
CA VAL A 49 -7.65 -9.05 6.35
C VAL A 49 -8.62 -10.23 6.38
N ARG A 50 -9.00 -10.77 5.22
CA ARG A 50 -9.89 -11.96 5.13
C ARG A 50 -9.32 -13.18 5.84
N ARG A 51 -8.00 -13.36 5.78
CA ARG A 51 -7.31 -14.46 6.47
C ARG A 51 -7.34 -14.28 8.00
N ARG A 52 -7.21 -13.05 8.51
CA ARG A 52 -7.16 -12.77 9.96
C ARG A 52 -8.54 -12.61 10.59
N TYR A 53 -9.52 -12.14 9.83
CA TYR A 53 -10.88 -11.85 10.26
C TYR A 53 -11.88 -12.55 9.33
N PRO A 54 -11.99 -13.88 9.40
CA PRO A 54 -12.82 -14.66 8.45
C PRO A 54 -14.30 -14.31 8.52
N ASP A 55 -14.78 -13.83 9.68
CA ASP A 55 -16.19 -13.48 9.91
C ASP A 55 -16.50 -12.00 9.65
N ALA A 56 -15.49 -11.19 9.30
CA ALA A 56 -15.68 -9.77 9.03
C ALA A 56 -16.55 -9.56 7.78
N ASP A 57 -17.56 -8.71 7.89
CA ASP A 57 -18.35 -8.31 6.74
C ASP A 57 -17.56 -7.41 5.77
N VAL A 58 -18.15 -7.09 4.62
CA VAL A 58 -17.49 -6.29 3.58
C VAL A 58 -17.13 -4.88 4.09
N THR A 59 -17.96 -4.29 4.95
CA THR A 59 -17.72 -2.95 5.51
C THR A 59 -16.53 -2.98 6.45
N GLU A 60 -16.50 -3.93 7.36
CA GLU A 60 -15.39 -4.14 8.28
C GLU A 60 -14.10 -4.43 7.52
N GLN A 61 -14.14 -5.30 6.51
CA GLN A 61 -12.98 -5.57 5.64
C GLN A 61 -12.43 -4.28 5.01
N ASN A 62 -13.31 -3.44 4.45
CA ASN A 62 -12.90 -2.18 3.83
C ASN A 62 -12.31 -1.20 4.84
N LEU A 63 -12.88 -1.09 6.05
CA LEU A 63 -12.38 -0.18 7.08
C LEU A 63 -11.02 -0.62 7.60
N ARG A 64 -10.81 -1.93 7.80
CA ARG A 64 -9.50 -2.51 8.17
C ARG A 64 -8.44 -2.21 7.12
N VAL A 65 -8.75 -2.50 5.87
CA VAL A 65 -7.89 -2.17 4.73
C VAL A 65 -7.58 -0.67 4.70
N ALA A 66 -8.59 0.21 4.84
CA ALA A 66 -8.42 1.65 4.85
C ALA A 66 -7.55 2.19 6.01
N SER A 67 -7.64 1.58 7.20
CA SER A 67 -6.83 1.99 8.36
C SER A 67 -5.32 1.80 8.20
N ARG A 68 -4.86 1.12 7.14
CA ARG A 68 -3.43 0.97 6.84
C ARG A 68 -2.80 2.24 6.24
N TRP A 69 -3.60 3.18 5.72
CA TRP A 69 -3.12 4.41 5.09
C TRP A 69 -3.85 5.68 5.52
N ILE A 70 -5.04 5.56 6.11
CA ILE A 70 -5.76 6.71 6.68
C ILE A 70 -5.36 6.85 8.15
N SER A 71 -5.05 8.09 8.57
CA SER A 71 -4.71 8.35 9.97
C SER A 71 -5.85 7.95 10.91
N ARG A 72 -5.52 7.53 12.13
CA ARG A 72 -6.51 7.21 13.17
C ARG A 72 -7.52 8.33 13.36
N GLU A 73 -7.06 9.58 13.45
CA GLU A 73 -7.92 10.74 13.64
C GLU A 73 -8.98 10.83 12.52
N LEU A 74 -8.56 10.65 11.26
CA LEU A 74 -9.45 10.72 10.13
C LEU A 74 -10.39 9.50 10.05
N MET A 75 -9.90 8.29 10.39
CA MET A 75 -10.75 7.09 10.47
C MET A 75 -11.86 7.26 11.51
N LEU A 76 -11.53 7.80 12.68
CA LEU A 76 -12.50 8.04 13.74
C LEU A 76 -13.52 9.10 13.33
N ARG A 77 -13.06 10.22 12.77
CA ARG A 77 -13.93 11.33 12.36
C ARG A 77 -14.86 11.00 11.19
N ALA A 78 -14.36 10.26 10.19
CA ALA A 78 -15.13 9.97 8.98
C ALA A 78 -15.99 8.71 9.09
N PHE A 79 -15.54 7.71 9.86
CA PHE A 79 -16.17 6.38 9.89
C PHE A 79 -16.50 5.87 11.30
N GLY A 80 -16.17 6.60 12.36
CA GLY A 80 -16.32 6.12 13.74
C GLY A 80 -15.41 4.95 14.09
N TRP A 81 -14.37 4.69 13.28
CA TRP A 81 -13.49 3.54 13.41
C TRP A 81 -12.23 3.86 14.23
N ASP A 82 -12.10 3.29 15.43
CA ASP A 82 -10.91 3.47 16.27
C ASP A 82 -9.88 2.34 16.09
N THR A 83 -8.88 2.59 15.25
CA THR A 83 -7.77 1.67 14.95
C THR A 83 -6.98 1.16 16.17
N GLN A 84 -7.01 1.85 17.32
CA GLN A 84 -6.37 1.34 18.55
C GLN A 84 -7.20 0.26 19.25
N ARG A 85 -8.53 0.25 19.05
CA ARG A 85 -9.43 -0.73 19.65
C ARG A 85 -9.65 -1.93 18.74
N THR A 86 -9.85 -1.69 17.45
CA THR A 86 -10.20 -2.73 16.47
C THR A 86 -9.01 -3.29 15.70
N GLY A 87 -7.86 -2.61 15.73
CA GLY A 87 -6.67 -2.95 14.93
C GLY A 87 -6.70 -2.34 13.53
N TYR A 88 -5.82 -2.86 12.66
CA TYR A 88 -5.74 -2.57 11.23
C TYR A 88 -6.16 -3.79 10.38
#